data_AF-A0A6N1X5P0-F1
#
_entry.id   AF-A0A6N1X5P0-F1
#
_cell.length_a   1.000
_cell.length_b   1.000
_cell.length_c   1.000
_cell.angle_alpha   90.00
_cell.angle_beta   90.00
_cell.angle_gamma   90.00
#
_symmetry.space_group_name_H-M   'P 1'
#
loop_
_entity.id
_entity.type
_entity.pdbx_description
1 polymer ?
#
loop_
_entity_poly.entity_id
_entity_poly.type
_entity_poly.pdbx_seq_one_letter_code
_entity_poly.pdbx_strand_id
1 'polypeptide(L)'
;MTFALRRMQAFSESAALACLVLVFLSFPVAMALGYVAMALVLLFGLLSGRIWQRWPTVRRAPVVWAALGLYALMLVGTLYTPASHDDIVLHLSKYSKLLWVPVGIALLSDQAWRRRCMNAFALAMLFILVSVYANIFWDLPWSSTHNQGWGQNHTVIGDYITQNVMMTFFVVLAMDRGLRASAAVWQRGAWWLAAALGALSITHLSSGRTGYLLLLMALLAFFILATQGWKRWAALGLLGLGLLVVGATSVEVQQRVQLAVTEARNSDSMEITSIGGRINFWKNTWALVAQKPLTGWGTGSYHDAWCAQVTAEGWCAFGRWHPHNQYLFLWMENGLPGLLLFLALIGAPVWAARHAQPHQRRLLLSFAVIFAVNSLINASLWSSRESHFFVLLLILLCADALYTRRAAPQPAAPQPAAPQPAAPDPLGVAAQSLR
;
A
#
# COMPACT_ATOMS: atom_id res chain seq x y z
N MET A 1 12.89 24.58 -35.14
CA MET A 1 12.42 23.26 -34.66
C MET A 1 12.42 23.11 -33.13
N THR A 2 13.21 23.87 -32.37
CA THR A 2 13.45 23.65 -30.93
C THR A 2 12.39 24.20 -29.96
N PHE A 3 11.66 25.27 -30.32
CA PHE A 3 10.66 25.88 -29.42
C PHE A 3 9.35 25.07 -29.31
N ALA A 4 8.82 24.62 -30.45
CA ALA A 4 7.59 23.82 -30.49
C ALA A 4 7.74 22.48 -29.76
N LEU A 5 8.90 21.82 -29.91
CA LEU A 5 9.24 20.57 -29.21
C LEU A 5 9.29 20.77 -27.68
N ARG A 6 9.92 21.85 -27.20
CA ARG A 6 9.96 22.15 -25.75
C ARG A 6 8.58 22.44 -25.18
N ARG A 7 7.74 23.18 -25.91
CA ARG A 7 6.36 23.48 -25.50
C ARG A 7 5.51 22.21 -25.43
N MET A 8 5.65 21.34 -26.42
CA MET A 8 4.98 20.03 -26.43
C MET A 8 5.43 19.16 -25.26
N GLN A 9 6.73 19.06 -24.99
CA GLN A 9 7.25 18.29 -23.84
C GLN A 9 6.73 18.80 -22.49
N ALA A 10 6.71 20.12 -22.28
CA ALA A 10 6.19 20.72 -21.05
C ALA A 10 4.69 20.50 -20.86
N PHE A 11 3.92 20.58 -21.95
CA PHE A 11 2.49 20.25 -21.93
C PHE A 11 2.26 18.77 -21.60
N SER A 12 2.93 17.86 -22.32
CA SER A 12 2.82 16.41 -22.09
C SER A 12 3.21 16.04 -20.67
N GLU A 13 4.24 16.68 -20.10
CA GLU A 13 4.59 16.46 -18.70
C GLU A 13 3.44 16.84 -17.75
N SER A 14 2.90 18.04 -17.90
CA SER A 14 1.82 18.53 -17.05
C SER A 14 0.56 17.66 -17.18
N ALA A 15 0.25 17.24 -18.40
CA ALA A 15 -0.85 16.34 -18.69
C ALA A 15 -0.64 14.96 -18.05
N ALA A 16 0.56 14.37 -18.15
CA ALA A 16 0.88 13.10 -17.50
C ALA A 16 0.72 13.19 -15.97
N LEU A 17 1.18 14.27 -15.35
CA LEU A 17 1.07 14.45 -13.90
C LEU A 17 -0.37 14.69 -13.44
N ALA A 18 -1.16 15.46 -14.21
CA ALA A 18 -2.59 15.63 -13.95
C ALA A 18 -3.36 14.30 -14.08
N CYS A 19 -3.07 13.52 -15.13
CA CYS A 19 -3.64 12.18 -15.30
C CYS A 19 -3.22 11.24 -14.17
N LEU A 20 -1.99 11.36 -13.66
CA LEU A 20 -1.52 10.57 -12.52
C LEU A 20 -2.30 10.91 -11.24
N VAL A 21 -2.61 12.18 -10.99
CA VAL A 21 -3.50 12.57 -9.88
C VAL A 21 -4.88 11.95 -10.06
N LEU A 22 -5.42 11.95 -11.29
CA LEU A 22 -6.69 11.30 -11.61
C LEU A 22 -6.65 9.79 -11.37
N VAL A 23 -5.53 9.11 -11.66
CA VAL A 23 -5.31 7.69 -11.32
C VAL A 23 -5.52 7.46 -9.82
N PHE A 24 -4.86 8.24 -8.95
CA PHE A 24 -5.01 8.08 -7.50
C PHE A 24 -6.42 8.42 -6.99
N LEU A 25 -7.16 9.31 -7.67
CA LEU A 25 -8.55 9.64 -7.34
C LEU A 25 -9.52 8.53 -7.76
N SER A 26 -9.30 7.96 -8.95
CA SER A 26 -10.28 7.10 -9.62
C SER A 26 -10.16 5.63 -9.23
N PHE A 27 -8.98 5.08 -8.97
CA PHE A 27 -8.87 3.64 -8.66
C PHE A 27 -9.71 3.17 -7.47
N PRO A 28 -9.80 3.91 -6.34
CA PRO A 28 -10.68 3.52 -5.25
C PRO A 28 -12.15 3.51 -5.65
N VAL A 29 -12.58 4.40 -6.57
CA VAL A 29 -13.99 4.66 -6.90
C VAL A 29 -14.42 4.02 -8.23
N ALA A 30 -13.81 4.43 -9.34
CA ALA A 30 -14.14 4.04 -10.71
C ALA A 30 -12.92 3.47 -11.47
N MET A 31 -12.79 2.13 -11.51
CA MET A 31 -11.65 1.46 -12.15
C MET A 31 -11.50 1.77 -13.65
N ALA A 32 -12.60 1.86 -14.40
CA ALA A 32 -12.57 2.16 -15.83
C ALA A 32 -11.89 3.51 -16.09
N LEU A 33 -12.26 4.54 -15.33
CA LEU A 33 -11.62 5.86 -15.39
C LEU A 33 -10.14 5.78 -15.00
N GLY A 34 -9.80 4.94 -14.01
CA GLY A 34 -8.41 4.67 -13.61
C GLY A 34 -7.57 4.07 -14.74
N TYR A 35 -8.10 3.09 -15.47
CA TYR A 35 -7.40 2.49 -16.61
C TYR A 35 -7.19 3.49 -17.76
N VAL A 36 -8.22 4.29 -18.10
CA VAL A 36 -8.10 5.35 -19.11
C VAL A 36 -7.04 6.37 -18.68
N ALA A 37 -7.09 6.83 -17.43
CA ALA A 37 -6.11 7.76 -16.89
C ALA A 37 -4.68 7.17 -16.91
N MET A 38 -4.50 5.90 -16.57
CA MET A 38 -3.22 5.20 -16.70
C MET A 38 -2.73 5.17 -18.16
N ALA A 39 -3.59 4.82 -19.13
CA ALA A 39 -3.19 4.85 -20.54
C ALA A 39 -2.69 6.25 -20.97
N LEU A 40 -3.39 7.30 -20.54
CA LEU A 40 -2.99 8.70 -20.80
C LEU A 40 -1.67 9.07 -20.11
N VAL A 41 -1.43 8.59 -18.88
CA VAL A 41 -0.14 8.80 -18.18
C VAL A 41 1.01 8.17 -18.97
N LEU A 42 0.85 6.95 -19.54
CA LEU A 42 1.90 6.35 -20.38
C LEU A 42 2.14 7.17 -21.65
N LEU A 43 1.06 7.50 -22.36
CA LEU A 43 1.13 8.27 -23.60
C LEU A 43 1.86 9.60 -23.38
N PHE A 44 1.38 10.42 -22.46
CA PHE A 44 1.97 11.72 -22.19
C PHE A 44 3.33 11.63 -21.50
N GLY A 45 3.54 10.61 -20.66
CA GLY A 45 4.82 10.35 -20.00
C GLY A 45 5.93 10.03 -20.99
N LEU A 46 5.65 9.20 -22.01
CA LEU A 46 6.57 8.90 -23.10
C LEU A 46 6.84 10.14 -23.97
N LEU A 47 5.79 10.88 -24.35
CA LEU A 47 5.93 12.13 -25.13
C LEU A 47 6.73 13.20 -24.40
N SER A 48 6.67 13.26 -23.07
CA SER A 48 7.46 14.20 -22.27
C SER A 48 8.96 13.89 -22.24
N GLY A 49 9.36 12.64 -22.53
CA GLY A 49 10.74 12.16 -22.41
C GLY A 49 11.26 12.03 -20.96
N ARG A 50 10.47 12.41 -19.94
CA ARG A 50 10.92 12.41 -18.54
C ARG A 50 11.26 11.04 -17.99
N ILE A 51 10.53 10.01 -18.43
CA ILE A 51 10.74 8.62 -18.00
C ILE A 51 12.20 8.22 -18.25
N TRP A 52 12.71 8.56 -19.44
CA TRP A 52 14.09 8.30 -19.85
C TRP A 52 15.10 9.19 -19.11
N GLN A 53 14.83 10.49 -19.01
CA GLN A 53 15.71 11.44 -18.34
C GLN A 53 15.93 11.11 -16.85
N ARG A 54 14.92 10.53 -16.18
CA ARG A 54 14.97 10.19 -14.75
C ARG A 54 15.48 8.78 -14.47
N TRP A 55 15.72 7.96 -15.49
CA TRP A 55 16.18 6.58 -15.33
C TRP A 55 17.41 6.41 -14.42
N PRO A 56 18.46 7.27 -14.47
CA PRO A 56 19.61 7.16 -13.58
C PRO A 56 19.28 7.26 -12.08
N THR A 57 18.21 7.98 -11.73
CA THR A 57 17.70 8.08 -10.36
C THR A 57 16.75 6.94 -10.04
N VAL A 58 15.85 6.60 -10.96
CA VAL A 58 14.85 5.52 -10.81
C VAL A 58 15.53 4.19 -10.51
N ARG A 59 16.59 3.83 -11.24
CA ARG A 59 17.34 2.57 -11.06
C ARG A 59 18.01 2.42 -9.68
N ARG A 60 18.11 3.49 -8.88
CA ARG A 60 18.63 3.45 -7.51
C ARG A 60 17.61 2.95 -6.49
N ALA A 61 16.33 2.84 -6.87
CA ALA A 61 15.27 2.38 -5.99
C ALA A 61 15.14 0.84 -6.06
N PRO A 62 15.39 0.09 -4.97
CA PRO A 62 15.32 -1.37 -5.00
C PRO A 62 13.96 -1.93 -5.43
N VAL A 63 12.87 -1.19 -5.15
CA VAL A 63 11.51 -1.54 -5.56
C VAL A 63 11.37 -1.74 -7.07
N VAL A 64 12.14 -1.01 -7.88
CA VAL A 64 12.12 -1.11 -9.34
C VAL A 64 12.62 -2.49 -9.77
N TRP A 65 13.75 -2.94 -9.21
CA TRP A 65 14.34 -4.23 -9.56
C TRP A 65 13.53 -5.40 -9.01
N ALA A 66 12.92 -5.27 -7.83
CA ALA A 66 12.02 -6.28 -7.31
C ALA A 66 10.78 -6.46 -8.21
N ALA A 67 10.17 -5.35 -8.65
CA ALA A 67 8.98 -5.39 -9.52
C ALA A 67 9.30 -5.91 -10.93
N LEU A 68 10.36 -5.38 -11.57
CA LEU A 68 10.79 -5.82 -12.90
C LEU A 68 11.29 -7.27 -12.88
N GLY A 69 12.05 -7.66 -11.85
CA GLY A 69 12.53 -9.02 -11.68
C GLY A 69 11.40 -10.01 -11.50
N LEU A 70 10.38 -9.67 -10.70
CA LEU A 70 9.21 -10.52 -10.51
C LEU A 70 8.42 -10.71 -11.81
N TYR A 71 8.21 -9.64 -12.58
CA TYR A 71 7.54 -9.74 -13.88
C TYR A 71 8.37 -10.50 -14.93
N ALA A 72 9.68 -10.27 -14.98
CA ALA A 72 10.59 -11.00 -15.86
C ALA A 72 10.61 -12.51 -15.52
N LEU A 73 10.58 -12.85 -14.23
CA LEU A 73 10.49 -14.24 -13.79
C LEU A 73 9.18 -14.89 -14.25
N MET A 74 8.06 -14.16 -14.22
CA MET A 74 6.79 -14.67 -14.74
C MET A 74 6.85 -14.95 -16.25
N LEU A 75 7.55 -14.10 -17.02
CA LEU A 75 7.80 -14.35 -18.45
C LEU A 75 8.66 -15.60 -18.66
N VAL A 76 9.65 -15.84 -17.82
CA VAL A 76 10.42 -17.11 -17.85
C VAL A 76 9.53 -18.29 -17.46
N GLY A 77 8.63 -18.07 -16.49
CA GLY A 77 7.62 -19.00 -16.02
C GLY A 77 6.72 -19.55 -17.12
N THR A 78 6.49 -18.82 -18.21
CA THR A 78 5.66 -19.28 -19.33
C THR A 78 6.36 -20.31 -20.21
N LEU A 79 7.69 -20.43 -20.14
CA LEU A 79 8.46 -21.34 -20.98
C LEU A 79 8.34 -22.81 -20.55
N TYR A 80 7.94 -23.06 -19.30
CA TYR A 80 7.85 -24.40 -18.72
C TYR A 80 6.51 -24.67 -18.02
N THR A 81 5.54 -23.77 -18.16
CA THR A 81 4.22 -23.92 -17.53
C THR A 81 3.38 -24.97 -18.26
N PRO A 82 2.61 -25.81 -17.53
CA PRO A 82 1.59 -26.67 -18.13
C PRO A 82 0.28 -25.92 -18.45
N ALA A 83 0.20 -24.64 -18.07
CA ALA A 83 -1.02 -23.86 -18.12
C ALA A 83 -1.58 -23.65 -19.53
N SER A 84 -2.90 -23.50 -19.61
CA SER A 84 -3.58 -23.04 -20.83
C SER A 84 -3.07 -21.65 -21.26
N HIS A 85 -3.16 -21.35 -22.56
CA HIS A 85 -2.80 -20.02 -23.09
C HIS A 85 -3.62 -18.90 -22.41
N ASP A 86 -4.90 -19.15 -22.14
CA ASP A 86 -5.78 -18.17 -21.51
C ASP A 86 -5.35 -17.86 -20.07
N ASP A 87 -4.94 -18.87 -19.30
CA ASP A 87 -4.40 -18.67 -17.95
C ASP A 87 -3.07 -17.93 -17.96
N ILE A 88 -2.18 -18.23 -18.92
CA ILE A 88 -0.92 -17.50 -19.10
C ILE A 88 -1.20 -16.01 -19.35
N VAL A 89 -2.05 -15.69 -20.33
CA VAL A 89 -2.41 -14.31 -20.67
C VAL A 89 -3.08 -13.61 -19.49
N LEU A 90 -3.97 -14.31 -18.78
CA LEU A 90 -4.60 -13.77 -17.57
C LEU A 90 -3.54 -13.41 -16.52
N HIS A 91 -2.60 -14.31 -16.21
CA HIS A 91 -1.58 -14.04 -15.20
C HIS A 91 -0.65 -12.88 -15.63
N LEU A 92 -0.15 -12.89 -16.86
CA LEU A 92 0.70 -11.81 -17.37
C LEU A 92 -0.04 -10.46 -17.36
N SER A 93 -1.30 -10.43 -17.79
CA SER A 93 -2.10 -9.20 -17.77
C SER A 93 -2.32 -8.70 -16.34
N LYS A 94 -2.61 -9.60 -15.38
CA LYS A 94 -2.77 -9.25 -13.96
C LYS A 94 -1.49 -8.64 -13.42
N TYR A 95 -0.33 -9.24 -13.65
CA TYR A 95 0.94 -8.76 -13.07
C TYR A 95 1.63 -7.65 -13.88
N SER A 96 1.15 -7.30 -15.08
CA SER A 96 1.70 -6.23 -15.94
C SER A 96 1.81 -4.86 -15.25
N LYS A 97 0.97 -4.59 -14.25
CA LYS A 97 1.06 -3.43 -13.35
C LYS A 97 2.40 -3.31 -12.62
N LEU A 98 3.19 -4.37 -12.46
CA LEU A 98 4.55 -4.26 -11.92
C LEU A 98 5.47 -3.42 -12.83
N LEU A 99 5.22 -3.42 -14.14
CA LEU A 99 5.93 -2.59 -15.11
C LEU A 99 5.67 -1.09 -14.92
N TRP A 100 4.59 -0.72 -14.19
CA TRP A 100 4.30 0.66 -13.86
C TRP A 100 5.21 1.25 -12.79
N VAL A 101 5.90 0.42 -12.01
CA VAL A 101 6.77 0.88 -10.92
C VAL A 101 7.84 1.87 -11.38
N PRO A 102 8.68 1.58 -12.39
CA PRO A 102 9.65 2.54 -12.90
C PRO A 102 9.01 3.81 -13.49
N VAL A 103 7.89 3.67 -14.21
CA VAL A 103 7.19 4.81 -14.83
C VAL A 103 6.69 5.79 -13.76
N GLY A 104 5.97 5.28 -12.76
CA GLY A 104 5.40 6.10 -11.69
C GLY A 104 6.48 6.80 -10.86
N ILE A 105 7.57 6.09 -10.53
CA ILE A 105 8.71 6.69 -9.80
C ILE A 105 9.40 7.77 -10.64
N ALA A 106 9.51 7.59 -11.96
CA ALA A 106 10.12 8.60 -12.83
C ALA A 106 9.31 9.91 -12.85
N LEU A 107 7.98 9.82 -12.89
CA LEU A 107 7.09 10.99 -12.96
C LEU A 107 6.97 11.72 -11.62
N LEU A 108 7.02 11.01 -10.50
CA LEU A 108 6.81 11.56 -9.15
C LEU A 108 8.05 12.25 -8.54
N SER A 109 8.90 12.88 -9.36
CA SER A 109 10.10 13.57 -8.87
C SER A 109 9.79 14.84 -8.05
N ASP A 110 8.67 15.52 -8.34
CA ASP A 110 8.25 16.75 -7.66
C ASP A 110 7.35 16.45 -6.44
N GLN A 111 7.69 17.06 -5.30
CA GLN A 111 6.98 16.92 -4.03
C GLN A 111 5.53 17.43 -4.10
N ALA A 112 5.28 18.51 -4.86
CA ALA A 112 3.94 19.06 -5.00
C ALA A 112 2.99 18.04 -5.65
N TRP A 113 3.46 17.34 -6.69
CA TRP A 113 2.68 16.31 -7.38
C TRP A 113 2.49 15.04 -6.55
N ARG A 114 3.50 14.62 -5.78
CA ARG A 114 3.33 13.53 -4.78
C ARG A 114 2.24 13.87 -3.76
N ARG A 115 2.22 15.11 -3.27
CA ARG A 115 1.18 15.58 -2.34
C ARG A 115 -0.20 15.60 -2.99
N ARG A 116 -0.33 16.05 -4.25
CA ARG A 116 -1.59 16.00 -5.01
C ARG A 116 -2.10 14.58 -5.17
N CYS A 117 -1.24 13.62 -5.52
CA CYS A 117 -1.60 12.19 -5.61
C CYS A 117 -2.11 11.63 -4.28
N MET A 118 -1.38 11.89 -3.17
CA MET A 118 -1.80 11.45 -1.84
C MET A 118 -3.11 12.12 -1.38
N ASN A 119 -3.36 13.36 -1.79
CA ASN A 119 -4.61 14.07 -1.50
C ASN A 119 -5.77 13.54 -2.36
N ALA A 120 -5.53 13.21 -3.62
CA ALA A 120 -6.51 12.58 -4.50
C ALA A 120 -6.97 11.22 -3.97
N PHE A 121 -6.03 10.36 -3.54
CA PHE A 121 -6.36 9.12 -2.85
C PHE A 121 -7.17 9.39 -1.57
N ALA A 122 -6.74 10.35 -0.74
CA ALA A 122 -7.47 10.68 0.49
C ALA A 122 -8.89 11.21 0.22
N LEU A 123 -9.09 12.00 -0.85
CA LEU A 123 -10.39 12.50 -1.27
C LEU A 123 -11.30 11.36 -1.72
N ALA A 124 -10.77 10.41 -2.51
CA ALA A 124 -11.49 9.22 -2.92
C ALA A 124 -11.95 8.38 -1.71
N MET A 125 -11.07 8.22 -0.73
CA MET A 125 -11.40 7.48 0.50
C MET A 125 -12.38 8.23 1.40
N LEU A 126 -12.30 9.56 1.48
CA LEU A 126 -13.32 10.38 2.16
C LEU A 126 -14.69 10.26 1.48
N PHE A 127 -14.73 10.26 0.15
CA PHE A 127 -15.96 10.02 -0.60
C PHE A 127 -16.56 8.65 -0.29
N ILE A 128 -15.74 7.59 -0.28
CA ILE A 128 -16.18 6.25 0.13
C ILE A 128 -16.67 6.27 1.57
N LEU A 129 -15.93 6.89 2.49
CA LEU A 129 -16.30 6.95 3.91
C LEU A 129 -17.66 7.64 4.11
N VAL A 130 -17.86 8.82 3.51
CA VAL A 130 -19.13 9.54 3.56
C VAL A 130 -20.24 8.70 2.95
N SER A 131 -19.98 8.02 1.84
CA SER A 131 -20.96 7.14 1.19
C SER A 131 -21.33 5.95 2.07
N VAL A 132 -20.38 5.34 2.79
CA VAL A 132 -20.64 4.20 3.70
C VAL A 132 -21.63 4.62 4.78
N TYR A 133 -21.44 5.80 5.39
CA TYR A 133 -22.36 6.32 6.41
C TYR A 133 -23.69 6.78 5.82
N ALA A 134 -23.68 7.40 4.63
CA ALA A 134 -24.91 7.78 3.94
C ALA A 134 -25.75 6.54 3.54
N ASN A 135 -25.10 5.43 3.18
CA ASN A 135 -25.74 4.17 2.81
C ASN A 135 -26.49 3.48 3.97
N ILE A 136 -26.29 3.95 5.21
CA ILE A 136 -27.11 3.51 6.36
C ILE A 136 -28.54 4.04 6.23
N PHE A 137 -28.70 5.25 5.69
CA PHE A 137 -29.98 5.97 5.68
C PHE A 137 -30.62 6.04 4.29
N TRP A 138 -29.80 6.06 3.24
CA TRP A 138 -30.27 6.22 1.86
C TRP A 138 -29.76 5.09 0.98
N ASP A 139 -30.57 4.72 -0.02
CA ASP A 139 -30.16 3.79 -1.04
C ASP A 139 -29.35 4.50 -2.13
N LEU A 140 -28.03 4.38 -2.07
CA LEU A 140 -27.13 5.07 -2.99
C LEU A 140 -27.03 4.29 -4.31
N PRO A 141 -27.26 4.91 -5.47
CA PRO A 141 -27.24 4.22 -6.76
C PRO A 141 -25.91 3.54 -7.12
N TRP A 142 -24.80 4.02 -6.54
CA TRP A 142 -23.46 3.49 -6.75
C TRP A 142 -23.01 2.51 -5.66
N SER A 143 -23.84 2.25 -4.65
CA SER A 143 -23.51 1.31 -3.58
C SER A 143 -23.52 -0.12 -4.11
N SER A 144 -22.60 -0.94 -3.62
CA SER A 144 -22.57 -2.38 -3.92
C SER A 144 -23.52 -3.16 -3.00
N THR A 145 -24.01 -2.52 -1.94
CA THR A 145 -25.00 -3.09 -1.02
C THR A 145 -26.21 -2.17 -0.88
N HIS A 146 -27.40 -2.75 -1.02
CA HIS A 146 -28.71 -2.08 -0.96
C HIS A 146 -29.49 -2.60 0.26
N ASN A 147 -28.98 -2.30 1.45
CA ASN A 147 -29.39 -2.86 2.72
C ASN A 147 -29.27 -1.83 3.84
N GLN A 148 -30.13 -0.82 3.80
CA GLN A 148 -30.16 0.29 4.77
C GLN A 148 -30.43 -0.21 6.20
N GLY A 149 -30.09 0.63 7.18
CA GLY A 149 -30.23 0.34 8.61
C GLY A 149 -28.94 -0.15 9.25
N TRP A 150 -28.83 0.04 10.57
CA TRP A 150 -27.65 -0.37 11.34
C TRP A 150 -27.50 -1.89 11.44
N GLY A 151 -26.26 -2.34 11.62
CA GLY A 151 -25.91 -3.76 11.73
C GLY A 151 -25.87 -4.51 10.39
N GLN A 152 -25.90 -3.76 9.29
CA GLN A 152 -25.78 -4.29 7.94
C GLN A 152 -24.40 -3.98 7.35
N ASN A 153 -24.00 -4.75 6.34
CA ASN A 153 -22.79 -4.44 5.58
C ASN A 153 -23.08 -3.26 4.63
N HIS A 154 -22.36 -2.15 4.76
CA HIS A 154 -22.52 -0.96 3.92
C HIS A 154 -21.30 -0.77 3.00
N THR A 155 -20.92 -1.83 2.29
CA THR A 155 -19.85 -1.73 1.29
C THR A 155 -20.38 -0.99 0.07
N VAL A 156 -19.76 0.15 -0.24
CA VAL A 156 -20.25 1.02 -1.31
C VAL A 156 -19.55 0.72 -2.62
N ILE A 157 -18.23 0.61 -2.63
CA ILE A 157 -17.48 0.46 -3.89
C ILE A 157 -16.76 -0.89 -3.95
N GLY A 158 -17.12 -1.71 -4.93
CA GLY A 158 -16.46 -2.97 -5.18
C GLY A 158 -16.79 -3.99 -4.10
N ASP A 159 -15.77 -4.63 -3.54
CA ASP A 159 -15.91 -5.64 -2.49
C ASP A 159 -15.40 -5.13 -1.13
N TYR A 160 -15.92 -5.73 -0.06
CA TYR A 160 -15.61 -5.35 1.32
C TYR A 160 -14.13 -5.58 1.68
N ILE A 161 -13.44 -6.53 1.03
CA ILE A 161 -12.03 -6.81 1.31
C ILE A 161 -11.19 -5.64 0.81
N THR A 162 -11.34 -5.30 -0.47
CA THR A 162 -10.58 -4.21 -1.08
C THR A 162 -10.90 -2.87 -0.43
N GLN A 163 -12.20 -2.59 -0.15
CA GLN A 163 -12.60 -1.36 0.53
C GLN A 163 -11.96 -1.26 1.93
N ASN A 164 -11.97 -2.34 2.71
CA ASN A 164 -11.37 -2.35 4.04
C ASN A 164 -9.85 -2.16 3.99
N VAL A 165 -9.15 -2.82 3.07
CA VAL A 165 -7.69 -2.67 2.88
C VAL A 165 -7.32 -1.20 2.62
N MET A 166 -8.02 -0.55 1.68
CA MET A 166 -7.78 0.85 1.36
C MET A 166 -8.15 1.78 2.54
N MET A 167 -9.26 1.50 3.22
CA MET A 167 -9.71 2.26 4.39
C MET A 167 -8.73 2.13 5.56
N THR A 168 -8.11 0.97 5.78
CA THR A 168 -7.07 0.79 6.80
C THR A 168 -5.90 1.73 6.57
N PHE A 169 -5.39 1.83 5.33
CA PHE A 169 -4.32 2.79 5.04
C PHE A 169 -4.80 4.24 5.15
N PHE A 170 -6.03 4.55 4.76
CA PHE A 170 -6.62 5.87 4.95
C PHE A 170 -6.69 6.28 6.42
N VAL A 171 -7.07 5.37 7.33
CA VAL A 171 -7.05 5.62 8.78
C VAL A 171 -5.65 6.00 9.25
N VAL A 172 -4.63 5.23 8.88
CA VAL A 172 -3.22 5.55 9.21
C VAL A 172 -2.81 6.92 8.66
N LEU A 173 -3.18 7.21 7.41
CA LEU A 173 -2.89 8.48 6.76
C LEU A 173 -3.60 9.67 7.45
N ALA A 174 -4.85 9.50 7.87
CA ALA A 174 -5.62 10.48 8.59
C ALA A 174 -5.01 10.74 9.98
N MET A 175 -4.63 9.70 10.72
CA MET A 175 -3.91 9.84 12.00
C MET A 175 -2.57 10.58 11.82
N ASP A 176 -1.79 10.23 10.80
CA ASP A 176 -0.52 10.91 10.50
C ASP A 176 -0.72 12.40 10.17
N ARG A 177 -1.77 12.75 9.42
CA ARG A 177 -2.14 14.15 9.17
C ARG A 177 -2.64 14.85 10.43
N GLY A 178 -3.41 14.17 11.27
CA GLY A 178 -3.88 14.68 12.56
C GLY A 178 -2.75 14.99 13.54
N LEU A 179 -1.65 14.22 13.51
CA LEU A 179 -0.44 14.52 14.29
C LEU A 179 0.34 15.74 13.76
N ARG A 180 0.24 16.03 12.46
CA ARG A 180 1.01 17.08 11.78
C ARG A 180 0.27 18.40 11.60
N ALA A 181 -1.04 18.42 11.81
CA ALA A 181 -1.86 19.62 11.66
C ALA A 181 -1.47 20.66 12.74
N SER A 182 -0.66 21.65 12.34
CA SER A 182 -0.20 22.74 13.21
C SER A 182 -1.00 24.03 13.07
N ALA A 183 -1.75 24.20 11.97
CA ALA A 183 -2.38 25.48 11.62
C ALA A 183 -3.68 25.76 12.37
N ALA A 184 -4.53 24.76 12.62
CA ALA A 184 -5.79 24.96 13.33
C ALA A 184 -6.29 23.69 14.05
N VAL A 185 -6.81 23.86 15.27
CA VAL A 185 -7.35 22.76 16.10
C VAL A 185 -8.48 22.02 15.38
N TRP A 186 -9.31 22.72 14.60
CA TRP A 186 -10.39 22.09 13.83
C TRP A 186 -9.88 21.13 12.75
N GLN A 187 -8.77 21.46 12.07
CA GLN A 187 -8.18 20.58 11.04
C GLN A 187 -7.65 19.30 11.68
N ARG A 188 -7.00 19.43 12.84
CA ARG A 188 -6.56 18.29 13.64
C ARG A 188 -7.76 17.43 14.05
N GLY A 189 -8.81 18.05 14.59
CA GLY A 189 -10.05 17.37 14.97
C GLY A 189 -10.69 16.61 13.81
N ALA A 190 -10.79 17.24 12.63
CA ALA A 190 -11.36 16.63 11.43
C ALA A 190 -10.60 15.38 10.98
N TRP A 191 -9.25 15.39 11.00
CA TRP A 191 -8.46 14.21 10.65
C TRP A 191 -8.59 13.08 11.66
N TRP A 192 -8.62 13.38 12.96
CA TRP A 192 -8.87 12.37 13.98
C TRP A 192 -10.28 11.79 13.91
N LEU A 193 -11.28 12.63 13.62
CA LEU A 193 -12.65 12.19 13.39
C LEU A 193 -12.73 11.29 12.15
N ALA A 194 -12.10 11.67 11.03
CA ALA A 194 -12.04 10.85 9.84
C ALA A 194 -11.36 9.49 10.09
N ALA A 195 -10.29 9.45 10.90
CA ALA A 195 -9.65 8.21 11.31
C ALA A 195 -10.57 7.33 12.17
N ALA A 196 -11.27 7.92 13.13
CA ALA A 196 -12.22 7.21 13.99
C ALA A 196 -13.40 6.65 13.19
N LEU A 197 -14.02 7.46 12.33
CA LEU A 197 -15.08 7.03 11.42
C LEU A 197 -14.59 5.95 10.44
N GLY A 198 -13.37 6.07 9.92
CA GLY A 198 -12.75 5.04 9.09
C GLY A 198 -12.62 3.70 9.83
N ALA A 199 -12.13 3.72 11.07
CA ALA A 199 -12.03 2.52 11.90
C ALA A 199 -13.40 1.92 12.25
N LEU A 200 -14.40 2.76 12.54
CA LEU A 200 -15.79 2.34 12.79
C LEU A 200 -16.43 1.74 11.53
N SER A 201 -16.17 2.30 10.35
CA SER A 201 -16.68 1.75 9.09
C SER A 201 -16.17 0.33 8.83
N ILE A 202 -14.91 0.05 9.18
CA ILE A 202 -14.34 -1.30 9.06
C ILE A 202 -14.95 -2.24 10.08
N THR A 203 -15.10 -1.81 11.34
CA THR A 203 -15.50 -2.68 12.47
C THR A 203 -16.99 -2.97 12.52
N HIS A 204 -17.84 -1.95 12.32
CA HIS A 204 -19.30 -2.04 12.52
C HIS A 204 -20.11 -2.05 11.21
N LEU A 205 -19.56 -1.51 10.11
CA LEU A 205 -20.30 -1.33 8.85
C LEU A 205 -19.76 -2.20 7.71
N SER A 206 -18.86 -3.12 8.00
CA SER A 206 -18.26 -4.02 7.01
C SER A 206 -18.22 -5.45 7.51
N SER A 207 -18.52 -6.40 6.62
CA SER A 207 -18.56 -7.84 6.92
C SER A 207 -17.19 -8.53 6.85
N GLY A 208 -16.15 -7.82 6.40
CA GLY A 208 -14.83 -8.39 6.10
C GLY A 208 -13.91 -8.59 7.30
N ARG A 209 -13.77 -9.83 7.77
CA ARG A 209 -12.85 -10.24 8.87
C ARG A 209 -11.40 -9.81 8.66
N THR A 210 -10.92 -9.85 7.42
CA THR A 210 -9.58 -9.38 7.02
C THR A 210 -9.37 -7.92 7.44
N GLY A 211 -10.40 -7.08 7.33
CA GLY A 211 -10.32 -5.66 7.72
C GLY A 211 -9.97 -5.46 9.18
N TYR A 212 -10.50 -6.30 10.09
CA TYR A 212 -10.21 -6.20 11.52
C TYR A 212 -8.73 -6.48 11.82
N LEU A 213 -8.18 -7.56 11.24
CA LEU A 213 -6.77 -7.91 11.42
C LEU A 213 -5.85 -6.84 10.84
N LEU A 214 -6.15 -6.35 9.63
CA LEU A 214 -5.35 -5.30 8.98
C LEU A 214 -5.38 -4.00 9.77
N LEU A 215 -6.56 -3.57 10.24
CA LEU A 215 -6.70 -2.38 11.08
C LEU A 215 -5.88 -2.51 12.36
N LEU A 216 -5.98 -3.65 13.06
CA LEU A 216 -5.21 -3.90 14.27
C LEU A 216 -3.70 -3.81 14.00
N MET A 217 -3.20 -4.52 12.99
CA MET A 217 -1.77 -4.53 12.66
C MET A 217 -1.28 -3.15 12.22
N ALA A 218 -2.09 -2.40 11.47
CA ALA A 218 -1.79 -1.05 11.05
C ALA A 218 -1.72 -0.06 12.23
N LEU A 219 -2.67 -0.15 13.18
CA LEU A 219 -2.70 0.67 14.39
C LEU A 219 -1.54 0.35 15.32
N LEU A 220 -1.22 -0.93 15.52
CA LEU A 220 -0.03 -1.36 16.28
C LEU A 220 1.24 -0.77 15.68
N ALA A 221 1.45 -0.93 14.37
CA ALA A 221 2.58 -0.36 13.67
C ALA A 221 2.62 1.17 13.83
N PHE A 222 1.48 1.84 13.63
CA PHE A 222 1.40 3.29 13.74
C PHE A 222 1.76 3.79 15.15
N PHE A 223 1.15 3.24 16.21
CA PHE A 223 1.40 3.69 17.58
C PHE A 223 2.85 3.43 18.02
N ILE A 224 3.41 2.26 17.70
CA ILE A 224 4.81 1.94 17.98
C ILE A 224 5.76 2.96 17.34
N LEU A 225 5.45 3.41 16.12
CA LEU A 225 6.27 4.34 15.35
C LEU A 225 6.02 5.82 15.69
N ALA A 226 4.79 6.17 16.10
CA ALA A 226 4.39 7.54 16.42
C ALA A 226 4.73 7.95 17.85
N THR A 227 4.95 6.98 18.76
CA THR A 227 5.12 7.23 20.19
C THR A 227 6.36 6.53 20.75
N GLN A 228 6.91 7.09 21.84
CA GLN A 228 8.10 6.59 22.54
C GLN A 228 7.92 6.68 24.06
N GLY A 229 8.67 5.88 24.81
CA GLY A 229 8.62 5.85 26.28
C GLY A 229 7.22 5.47 26.80
N TRP A 230 6.80 6.10 27.91
CA TRP A 230 5.50 5.83 28.55
C TRP A 230 4.30 6.11 27.62
N LYS A 231 4.40 7.09 26.72
CA LYS A 231 3.34 7.44 25.77
C LYS A 231 3.00 6.27 24.83
N ARG A 232 3.98 5.40 24.55
CA ARG A 232 3.76 4.17 23.77
C ARG A 232 2.88 3.20 24.51
N TRP A 233 3.18 2.95 25.78
CA TRP A 233 2.37 2.05 26.60
C TRP A 233 0.96 2.60 26.82
N ALA A 234 0.82 3.92 27.01
CA ALA A 234 -0.50 4.56 27.06
C ALA A 234 -1.27 4.39 25.74
N ALA A 235 -0.64 4.62 24.58
CA ALA A 235 -1.28 4.44 23.27
C ALA A 235 -1.66 2.98 22.99
N LEU A 236 -0.81 2.02 23.34
CA LEU A 236 -1.09 0.60 23.23
C LEU A 236 -2.19 0.15 24.21
N GLY A 237 -2.21 0.71 25.42
CA GLY A 237 -3.29 0.50 26.39
C GLY A 237 -4.63 1.03 25.89
N LEU A 238 -4.65 2.22 25.28
CA LEU A 238 -5.85 2.78 24.64
C LEU A 238 -6.31 1.92 23.44
N LEU A 239 -5.38 1.40 22.64
CA LEU A 239 -5.71 0.45 21.59
C LEU A 239 -6.32 -0.83 22.17
N GLY A 240 -5.74 -1.37 23.24
CA GLY A 240 -6.27 -2.53 23.96
C GLY A 240 -7.69 -2.29 24.49
N LEU A 241 -7.93 -1.14 25.11
CA LEU A 241 -9.26 -0.72 25.55
C LEU A 241 -10.22 -0.58 24.37
N GLY A 242 -9.79 0.02 23.26
CA GLY A 242 -10.58 0.13 22.04
C GLY A 242 -10.99 -1.23 21.47
N LEU A 243 -10.10 -2.22 21.51
CA LEU A 243 -10.41 -3.60 21.12
C LEU A 243 -11.45 -4.24 22.05
N LEU A 244 -11.34 -4.00 23.36
CA LEU A 244 -12.36 -4.47 24.32
C LEU A 244 -13.71 -3.83 24.06
N VAL A 245 -13.76 -2.52 23.79
CA VAL A 245 -14.99 -1.81 23.46
C VAL A 245 -15.58 -2.36 22.16
N VAL A 246 -14.80 -2.47 21.08
CA VAL A 246 -15.28 -3.04 19.81
C VAL A 246 -15.79 -4.47 20.00
N GLY A 247 -15.05 -5.28 20.76
CA GLY A 247 -15.44 -6.66 21.08
C GLY A 247 -16.73 -6.73 21.90
N ALA A 248 -17.03 -5.72 22.72
CA ALA A 248 -18.25 -5.66 23.52
C ALA A 248 -19.44 -5.05 22.75
N THR A 249 -19.21 -4.10 21.84
CA THR A 249 -20.29 -3.32 21.19
C THR A 249 -20.62 -3.77 19.77
N SER A 250 -19.67 -4.36 19.04
CA SER A 250 -19.93 -4.82 17.66
C SER A 250 -20.40 -6.26 17.64
N VAL A 251 -21.70 -6.43 17.43
CA VAL A 251 -22.32 -7.75 17.23
C VAL A 251 -21.74 -8.43 15.99
N GLU A 252 -21.44 -7.66 14.94
CA GLU A 252 -20.82 -8.16 13.70
C GLU A 252 -19.46 -8.78 13.98
N VAL A 253 -18.59 -8.09 14.73
CA VAL A 253 -17.27 -8.63 15.10
C VAL A 253 -17.43 -9.90 15.92
N GLN A 254 -18.31 -9.91 16.93
CA GLN A 254 -18.55 -11.10 17.77
C GLN A 254 -18.98 -12.31 16.94
N GLN A 255 -20.03 -12.15 16.12
CA GLN A 255 -20.57 -13.22 15.27
C GLN A 255 -19.52 -13.70 14.26
N ARG A 256 -18.77 -12.78 13.64
CA ARG A 256 -17.78 -13.12 12.62
C ARG A 256 -16.56 -13.83 13.21
N VAL A 257 -16.14 -13.47 14.42
CA VAL A 257 -15.05 -14.16 15.14
C VAL A 257 -15.51 -15.56 15.58
N GLN A 258 -16.71 -15.71 16.13
CA GLN A 258 -17.24 -17.02 16.50
C GLN A 258 -17.37 -17.95 15.29
N LEU A 259 -17.97 -17.46 14.21
CA LEU A 259 -18.09 -18.21 12.96
C LEU A 259 -16.71 -18.59 12.40
N ALA A 260 -15.72 -17.70 12.52
CA ALA A 260 -14.36 -18.01 12.11
C ALA A 260 -13.73 -19.17 12.89
N VAL A 261 -13.95 -19.23 14.20
CA VAL A 261 -13.46 -20.33 15.05
C VAL A 261 -14.16 -21.64 14.67
N THR A 262 -15.48 -21.60 14.43
CA THR A 262 -16.25 -22.78 14.03
C THR A 262 -15.80 -23.31 12.67
N GLU A 263 -15.69 -22.44 11.65
CA GLU A 263 -15.19 -22.80 10.31
C GLU A 263 -13.77 -23.38 10.37
N ALA A 264 -12.89 -22.84 11.22
CA ALA A 264 -11.53 -23.34 11.37
C ALA A 264 -11.50 -24.74 12.00
N ARG A 265 -12.30 -24.99 13.05
CA ARG A 265 -12.39 -26.29 13.71
C ARG A 265 -12.97 -27.37 12.81
N ASN A 266 -13.90 -26.98 11.94
CA ASN A 266 -14.54 -27.89 10.99
C ASN A 266 -13.85 -27.90 9.63
N SER A 267 -12.64 -27.35 9.48
CA SER A 267 -11.98 -27.19 8.17
C SER A 267 -11.59 -28.50 7.47
N ASP A 268 -11.55 -29.61 8.21
CA ASP A 268 -11.39 -30.96 7.66
C ASP A 268 -12.69 -31.52 7.06
N SER A 269 -13.85 -30.92 7.36
CA SER A 269 -15.05 -31.18 6.57
C SER A 269 -14.84 -30.57 5.18
N MET A 270 -15.15 -31.32 4.12
CA MET A 270 -15.07 -30.83 2.74
C MET A 270 -16.17 -29.79 2.42
N GLU A 271 -16.64 -29.06 3.42
CA GLU A 271 -17.63 -28.01 3.31
C GLU A 271 -16.97 -26.70 2.85
N ILE A 272 -17.53 -26.10 1.81
CA ILE A 272 -17.01 -24.86 1.22
C ILE A 272 -17.40 -23.68 2.10
N THR A 273 -16.45 -23.23 2.93
CA THR A 273 -16.59 -22.03 3.78
C THR A 273 -15.45 -21.03 3.53
N SER A 274 -15.56 -19.81 4.08
CA SER A 274 -14.53 -18.77 3.88
C SER A 274 -13.17 -19.17 4.48
N ILE A 275 -13.15 -19.63 5.73
CA ILE A 275 -11.91 -20.06 6.40
C ILE A 275 -11.54 -21.51 6.05
N GLY A 276 -12.49 -22.44 6.03
CA GLY A 276 -12.23 -23.82 5.62
C GLY A 276 -11.70 -23.89 4.19
N GLY A 277 -12.25 -23.06 3.29
CA GLY A 277 -11.74 -22.85 1.94
C GLY A 277 -10.27 -22.43 1.91
N ARG A 278 -9.91 -21.36 2.64
CA ARG A 278 -8.52 -20.87 2.72
C ARG A 278 -7.56 -21.91 3.28
N ILE A 279 -7.94 -22.63 4.34
CA ILE A 279 -7.11 -23.69 4.93
C ILE A 279 -6.82 -24.78 3.89
N ASN A 280 -7.86 -25.23 3.16
CA ASN A 280 -7.70 -26.21 2.09
C ASN A 280 -6.88 -25.67 0.92
N PHE A 281 -7.07 -24.41 0.52
CA PHE A 281 -6.23 -23.75 -0.48
C PHE A 281 -4.76 -23.78 -0.08
N TRP A 282 -4.45 -23.40 1.16
CA TRP A 282 -3.07 -23.35 1.65
C TRP A 282 -2.45 -24.73 1.75
N LYS A 283 -3.18 -25.72 2.27
CA LYS A 283 -2.71 -27.10 2.41
C LYS A 283 -2.34 -27.72 1.08
N ASN A 284 -3.22 -27.61 0.07
CA ASN A 284 -2.95 -28.17 -1.26
C ASN A 284 -1.88 -27.36 -2.00
N THR A 285 -1.92 -26.03 -1.94
CA THR A 285 -0.87 -25.20 -2.57
C THR A 285 0.50 -25.47 -1.96
N TRP A 286 0.57 -25.70 -0.65
CA TRP A 286 1.82 -26.12 0.01
C TRP A 286 2.32 -27.47 -0.50
N ALA A 287 1.42 -28.45 -0.69
CA ALA A 287 1.78 -29.73 -1.27
C ALA A 287 2.30 -29.60 -2.72
N LEU A 288 1.77 -28.66 -3.51
CA LEU A 288 2.30 -28.33 -4.84
C LEU A 288 3.67 -27.66 -4.75
N VAL A 289 3.87 -26.71 -3.83
CA VAL A 289 5.17 -26.08 -3.56
C VAL A 289 6.22 -27.12 -3.21
N ALA A 290 5.89 -28.09 -2.35
CA ALA A 290 6.81 -29.13 -1.91
C ALA A 290 7.33 -30.02 -3.05
N GLN A 291 6.57 -30.15 -4.15
CA GLN A 291 6.98 -30.92 -5.32
C GLN A 291 8.01 -30.19 -6.19
N LYS A 292 7.90 -28.86 -6.32
CA LYS A 292 8.81 -28.03 -7.14
C LYS A 292 9.23 -26.75 -6.41
N PRO A 293 9.93 -26.84 -5.26
CA PRO A 293 10.15 -25.68 -4.38
C PRO A 293 11.07 -24.61 -4.99
N LEU A 294 11.98 -25.00 -5.89
CA LEU A 294 12.96 -24.09 -6.49
C LEU A 294 12.46 -23.42 -7.76
N THR A 295 11.82 -24.17 -8.67
CA THR A 295 11.39 -23.66 -9.98
C THR A 295 9.90 -23.28 -10.01
N GLY A 296 9.10 -23.84 -9.12
CA GLY A 296 7.64 -23.77 -9.22
C GLY A 296 7.10 -24.58 -10.42
N TRP A 297 5.81 -24.42 -10.65
CA TRP A 297 5.04 -25.11 -11.68
C TRP A 297 4.89 -24.33 -12.99
N GLY A 298 5.33 -23.08 -13.03
CA GLY A 298 5.23 -22.19 -14.18
C GLY A 298 4.14 -21.14 -13.99
N THR A 299 4.21 -20.06 -14.77
CA THR A 299 3.22 -18.97 -14.67
C THR A 299 1.88 -19.41 -15.22
N GLY A 300 0.80 -19.17 -14.47
CA GLY A 300 -0.55 -19.56 -14.84
C GLY A 300 -0.95 -20.96 -14.42
N SER A 301 -0.03 -21.74 -13.85
CA SER A 301 -0.26 -23.15 -13.56
C SER A 301 -1.20 -23.40 -12.38
N TYR A 302 -1.55 -22.37 -11.60
CA TYR A 302 -2.34 -22.56 -10.40
C TYR A 302 -3.69 -23.21 -10.66
N HIS A 303 -4.40 -22.78 -11.71
CA HIS A 303 -5.73 -23.31 -12.03
C HIS A 303 -5.67 -24.83 -12.26
N ASP A 304 -4.82 -25.26 -13.19
CA ASP A 304 -4.70 -26.66 -13.58
C ASP A 304 -4.14 -27.53 -12.45
N ALA A 305 -3.10 -27.06 -11.76
CA ALA A 305 -2.48 -27.80 -10.66
C ALA A 305 -3.43 -27.95 -9.46
N TRP A 306 -4.22 -26.93 -9.15
CA TRP A 306 -5.26 -26.98 -8.13
C TRP A 306 -6.36 -27.97 -8.50
N CYS A 307 -6.94 -27.85 -9.69
CA CYS A 307 -8.05 -28.68 -10.12
C CYS A 307 -7.67 -30.15 -10.32
N ALA A 308 -6.41 -30.45 -10.64
CA ALA A 308 -5.90 -31.82 -10.66
C ALA A 308 -5.79 -32.44 -9.26
N GLN A 309 -5.64 -31.62 -8.21
CA GLN A 309 -5.45 -32.10 -6.84
C GLN A 309 -6.74 -32.23 -6.04
N VAL A 310 -7.78 -31.43 -6.34
CA VAL A 310 -9.06 -31.50 -5.64
C VAL A 310 -10.10 -32.32 -6.40
N THR A 311 -10.60 -33.39 -5.76
CA THR A 311 -11.57 -34.32 -6.37
C THR A 311 -13.00 -34.10 -5.90
N ALA A 312 -13.21 -33.41 -4.78
CA ALA A 312 -14.54 -33.12 -4.27
C ALA A 312 -15.29 -32.14 -5.18
N GLU A 313 -16.59 -32.40 -5.34
CA GLU A 313 -17.45 -31.61 -6.19
C GLU A 313 -17.45 -30.11 -5.80
N GLY A 314 -17.43 -29.23 -6.80
CA GLY A 314 -17.43 -27.78 -6.61
C GLY A 314 -16.09 -27.15 -6.18
N TRP A 315 -15.15 -27.92 -5.61
CA TRP A 315 -13.88 -27.37 -5.08
C TRP A 315 -12.93 -26.84 -6.15
N CYS A 316 -12.85 -27.50 -7.32
CA CYS A 316 -12.08 -26.97 -8.44
C CYS A 316 -12.57 -25.57 -8.80
N ALA A 317 -13.88 -25.39 -9.02
CA ALA A 317 -14.47 -24.10 -9.39
C ALA A 317 -14.31 -23.02 -8.29
N PHE A 318 -14.49 -23.39 -7.02
CA PHE A 318 -14.38 -22.49 -5.89
C PHE A 318 -12.95 -21.96 -5.68
N GLY A 319 -11.95 -22.84 -5.77
CA GLY A 319 -10.55 -22.51 -5.52
C GLY A 319 -9.75 -22.09 -6.74
N ARG A 320 -10.37 -21.96 -7.92
CA ARG A 320 -9.70 -21.95 -9.22
C ARG A 320 -8.76 -20.78 -9.50
N TRP A 321 -8.94 -19.66 -8.80
CA TRP A 321 -8.31 -18.39 -9.18
C TRP A 321 -6.99 -18.11 -8.46
N HIS A 322 -6.90 -18.40 -7.16
CA HIS A 322 -5.72 -18.18 -6.33
C HIS A 322 -5.93 -18.75 -4.93
N PRO A 323 -4.85 -19.01 -4.17
CA PRO A 323 -4.97 -19.65 -2.85
C PRO A 323 -5.30 -18.68 -1.71
N HIS A 324 -5.67 -17.43 -2.00
CA HIS A 324 -5.83 -16.38 -0.98
C HIS A 324 -4.57 -16.22 -0.10
N ASN A 325 -3.39 -16.43 -0.66
CA ASN A 325 -2.11 -16.20 -0.02
C ASN A 325 -1.08 -15.91 -1.12
N GLN A 326 -0.68 -14.65 -1.25
CA GLN A 326 0.20 -14.20 -2.32
C GLN A 326 1.60 -14.85 -2.22
N TYR A 327 2.07 -15.18 -1.02
CA TYR A 327 3.36 -15.85 -0.81
C TYR A 327 3.33 -17.26 -1.38
N LEU A 328 2.34 -18.05 -0.98
CA LEU A 328 2.16 -19.41 -1.50
C LEU A 328 1.88 -19.40 -2.99
N PHE A 329 1.11 -18.43 -3.49
CA PHE A 329 0.79 -18.33 -4.90
C PHE A 329 2.05 -18.14 -5.75
N LEU A 330 2.86 -17.13 -5.42
CA LEU A 330 4.09 -16.86 -6.17
C LEU A 330 5.16 -17.92 -5.98
N TRP A 331 5.22 -18.56 -4.80
CA TRP A 331 6.13 -19.68 -4.57
C TRP A 331 5.71 -20.90 -5.41
N MET A 332 4.41 -21.21 -5.46
CA MET A 332 3.94 -22.37 -6.20
C MET A 332 4.20 -22.22 -7.71
N GLU A 333 3.89 -21.06 -8.29
CA GLU A 333 4.08 -20.85 -9.72
C GLU A 333 5.54 -20.59 -10.11
N ASN A 334 6.26 -19.77 -9.36
CA ASN A 334 7.57 -19.22 -9.76
C ASN A 334 8.74 -19.69 -8.87
N GLY A 335 8.47 -20.64 -7.97
CA GLY A 335 9.48 -21.22 -7.08
C GLY A 335 10.02 -20.24 -6.05
N LEU A 336 11.11 -20.65 -5.40
CA LEU A 336 11.82 -19.85 -4.41
C LEU A 336 12.23 -18.46 -4.96
N PRO A 337 12.69 -18.29 -6.22
CA PRO A 337 12.98 -16.97 -6.78
C PRO A 337 11.76 -16.03 -6.76
N GLY A 338 10.57 -16.54 -7.08
CA GLY A 338 9.33 -15.77 -7.04
C GLY A 338 8.99 -15.29 -5.63
N LEU A 339 9.11 -16.18 -4.65
CA LEU A 339 8.94 -15.82 -3.23
C LEU A 339 9.94 -14.75 -2.79
N LEU A 340 11.23 -14.90 -3.11
CA LEU A 340 12.27 -13.95 -2.70
C LEU A 340 12.08 -12.57 -3.34
N LEU A 341 11.71 -12.50 -4.61
CA LEU A 341 11.42 -11.22 -5.29
C LEU A 341 10.17 -10.56 -4.71
N PHE A 342 9.15 -11.34 -4.33
CA PHE A 342 7.98 -10.81 -3.65
C PHE A 342 8.32 -10.28 -2.24
N LEU A 343 9.16 -11.00 -1.49
CA LEU A 343 9.68 -10.53 -0.20
C LEU A 343 10.50 -9.25 -0.36
N ALA A 344 11.29 -9.14 -1.44
CA ALA A 344 12.01 -7.91 -1.76
C ALA A 344 11.05 -6.75 -2.09
N LEU A 345 9.93 -7.02 -2.76
CA LEU A 345 8.89 -6.03 -3.05
C LEU A 345 8.23 -5.50 -1.76
N ILE A 346 7.88 -6.40 -0.83
CA ILE A 346 7.36 -6.06 0.50
C ILE A 346 8.42 -5.34 1.36
N GLY A 347 9.68 -5.74 1.24
CA GLY A 347 10.81 -5.14 1.95
C GLY A 347 11.21 -3.76 1.42
N ALA A 348 10.79 -3.39 0.21
CA ALA A 348 11.25 -2.15 -0.41
C ALA A 348 10.80 -0.86 0.32
N PRO A 349 9.55 -0.72 0.81
CA PRO A 349 9.17 0.39 1.68
C PRO A 349 9.98 0.41 2.99
N VAL A 350 10.28 -0.75 3.58
CA VAL A 350 11.08 -0.87 4.80
C VAL A 350 12.51 -0.39 4.55
N TRP A 351 13.09 -0.77 3.41
CA TRP A 351 14.40 -0.28 2.98
C TRP A 351 14.39 1.24 2.77
N ALA A 352 13.38 1.76 2.08
CA ALA A 352 13.21 3.19 1.84
C ALA A 352 13.08 3.98 3.14
N ALA A 353 12.43 3.41 4.16
CA ALA A 353 12.21 4.02 5.45
C ALA A 353 13.50 4.33 6.25
N ARG A 354 14.63 3.67 5.94
CA ARG A 354 15.92 3.89 6.64
C ARG A 354 16.46 5.31 6.51
N HIS A 355 16.17 5.98 5.39
CA HIS A 355 16.65 7.33 5.09
C HIS A 355 15.52 8.36 5.02
N ALA A 356 14.30 7.94 5.37
CA ALA A 356 13.09 8.75 5.27
C ALA A 356 12.91 9.65 6.50
N GLN A 357 12.21 10.77 6.32
CA GLN A 357 11.80 11.62 7.44
C GLN A 357 10.81 10.88 8.35
N PRO A 358 10.65 11.28 9.64
CA PRO A 358 9.80 10.55 10.59
C PRO A 358 8.36 10.31 10.11
N HIS A 359 7.74 11.27 9.43
CA HIS A 359 6.37 11.12 8.91
C HIS A 359 6.29 10.15 7.72
N GLN A 360 7.26 10.22 6.81
CA GLN A 360 7.37 9.29 5.68
C GLN A 360 7.61 7.87 6.19
N ARG A 361 8.48 7.72 7.19
CA ARG A 361 8.78 6.44 7.84
C ARG A 361 7.55 5.78 8.45
N ARG A 362 6.66 6.55 9.10
CA ARG A 362 5.39 6.01 9.62
C ARG A 362 4.54 5.43 8.50
N LEU A 363 4.29 6.19 7.44
CA LEU A 363 3.46 5.75 6.31
C LEU A 363 4.07 4.55 5.58
N LEU A 364 5.38 4.56 5.31
CA LEU A 364 6.10 3.46 4.65
C LEU A 364 5.99 2.15 5.42
N LEU A 365 6.26 2.19 6.74
CA LEU A 365 6.27 0.99 7.57
C LEU A 365 4.87 0.48 7.88
N SER A 366 3.90 1.36 8.13
CA SER A 366 2.50 0.95 8.25
C SER A 366 1.98 0.35 6.95
N PHE A 367 2.31 0.93 5.79
CA PHE A 367 1.99 0.35 4.49
C PHE A 367 2.64 -1.02 4.29
N ALA A 368 3.93 -1.18 4.64
CA ALA A 368 4.62 -2.47 4.54
C ALA A 368 3.95 -3.56 5.39
N VAL A 369 3.53 -3.21 6.62
CA VAL A 369 2.79 -4.13 7.50
C VAL A 369 1.43 -4.49 6.89
N ILE A 370 0.66 -3.52 6.40
CA ILE A 370 -0.62 -3.79 5.73
C ILE A 370 -0.41 -4.70 4.52
N PHE A 371 0.59 -4.41 3.69
CA PHE A 371 0.89 -5.19 2.49
C PHE A 371 1.33 -6.62 2.83
N ALA A 372 2.21 -6.79 3.81
CA ALA A 372 2.67 -8.11 4.25
C ALA A 372 1.53 -8.95 4.85
N VAL A 373 0.80 -8.39 5.81
CA VAL A 373 -0.28 -9.12 6.51
C VAL A 373 -1.42 -9.44 5.55
N ASN A 374 -1.82 -8.50 4.68
CA ASN A 374 -2.85 -8.76 3.69
C ASN A 374 -2.44 -9.88 2.72
N SER A 375 -1.17 -9.90 2.31
CA SER A 375 -0.64 -10.91 1.40
C SER A 375 -0.61 -12.33 1.99
N LEU A 376 -0.68 -12.49 3.33
CA LEU A 376 -0.81 -13.80 3.97
C LEU A 376 -2.20 -14.39 3.82
N ILE A 377 -3.22 -13.54 3.70
CA ILE A 377 -4.63 -13.94 3.75
C ILE A 377 -5.42 -13.55 2.50
N ASN A 378 -4.80 -12.88 1.53
CA ASN A 378 -5.36 -12.54 0.23
C ASN A 378 -4.27 -12.58 -0.86
N ALA A 379 -4.72 -12.62 -2.11
CA ALA A 379 -3.87 -12.45 -3.29
C ALA A 379 -3.76 -10.96 -3.66
N SER A 380 -2.99 -10.23 -2.85
CA SER A 380 -2.87 -8.76 -2.88
C SER A 380 -2.47 -8.19 -4.25
N LEU A 381 -1.75 -8.95 -5.07
CA LEU A 381 -1.33 -8.56 -6.41
C LEU A 381 -2.21 -9.15 -7.51
N TRP A 382 -3.28 -9.86 -7.18
CA TRP A 382 -4.18 -10.47 -8.16
C TRP A 382 -5.40 -9.60 -8.45
N SER A 383 -6.23 -9.32 -7.44
CA SER A 383 -7.49 -8.59 -7.64
C SER A 383 -7.24 -7.19 -8.21
N SER A 384 -8.03 -6.78 -9.20
CA SER A 384 -7.80 -5.55 -9.98
C SER A 384 -7.65 -4.33 -9.07
N ARG A 385 -8.65 -4.01 -8.25
CA ARG A 385 -8.65 -2.79 -7.42
C ARG A 385 -7.59 -2.84 -6.31
N GLU A 386 -7.49 -3.97 -5.62
CA GLU A 386 -6.54 -4.19 -4.52
C GLU A 386 -5.08 -4.06 -4.98
N SER A 387 -4.76 -4.71 -6.09
CA SER A 387 -3.40 -4.71 -6.60
C SER A 387 -2.95 -3.36 -7.15
N HIS A 388 -3.86 -2.60 -7.78
CA HIS A 388 -3.57 -1.22 -8.16
C HIS A 388 -3.34 -0.35 -6.93
N PHE A 389 -4.13 -0.51 -5.86
CA PHE A 389 -3.89 0.18 -4.60
C PHE A 389 -2.47 -0.10 -4.06
N PHE A 390 -2.06 -1.37 -3.95
CA PHE A 390 -0.73 -1.70 -3.44
C PHE A 390 0.38 -1.18 -4.36
N VAL A 391 0.29 -1.38 -5.67
CA VAL A 391 1.32 -0.92 -6.61
C VAL A 391 1.43 0.60 -6.65
N LEU A 392 0.31 1.32 -6.70
CA LEU A 392 0.30 2.78 -6.76
C LEU A 392 0.82 3.42 -5.46
N LEU A 393 0.44 2.92 -4.29
CA LEU A 393 0.99 3.42 -3.04
C LEU A 393 2.44 3.02 -2.83
N LEU A 394 2.84 1.82 -3.25
CA LEU A 394 4.24 1.40 -3.25
C LEU A 394 5.09 2.37 -4.07
N ILE A 395 4.64 2.72 -5.28
CA ILE A 395 5.25 3.74 -6.14
C ILE A 395 5.33 5.08 -5.42
N LEU A 396 4.21 5.59 -4.90
CA LEU A 396 4.12 6.92 -4.32
C LEU A 396 5.01 7.08 -3.08
N LEU A 397 4.96 6.12 -2.16
CA LEU A 397 5.70 6.15 -0.91
C LEU A 397 7.20 5.95 -1.15
N CYS A 398 7.59 5.03 -2.04
CA CYS A 398 9.01 4.84 -2.38
C CYS A 398 9.58 6.03 -3.15
N ALA A 399 8.81 6.63 -4.06
CA ALA A 399 9.22 7.86 -4.73
C ALA A 399 9.41 9.01 -3.73
N ASP A 400 8.50 9.16 -2.77
CA ASP A 400 8.61 10.20 -1.75
C ASP A 400 9.88 10.07 -0.91
N ALA A 401 10.23 8.85 -0.49
CA ALA A 401 11.49 8.57 0.21
C ALA A 401 12.74 8.75 -0.67
N LEU A 402 12.67 8.37 -1.95
CA LEU A 402 13.78 8.46 -2.89
C LEU A 402 14.16 9.91 -3.19
N TYR A 403 13.18 10.77 -3.46
CA TYR A 403 13.40 12.17 -3.87
C TYR A 403 13.49 13.15 -2.70
N THR A 404 13.06 12.77 -1.51
CA THR A 404 13.12 13.61 -0.30
C THR A 404 14.24 13.17 0.64
N ARG A 405 15.23 12.38 0.15
CA ARG A 405 16.35 11.88 0.96
C ARG A 405 16.94 13.01 1.79
N ARG A 406 17.16 12.72 3.08
CA ARG A 406 17.81 13.60 4.04
C ARG A 406 19.05 14.20 3.36
N ALA A 407 19.10 15.53 3.20
CA ALA A 407 20.32 16.19 2.80
C ALA A 407 21.42 15.68 3.74
N ALA A 408 22.55 15.22 3.18
CA ALA A 408 23.72 14.98 4.00
C ALA A 408 23.97 16.25 4.83
N PRO A 409 24.34 16.16 6.12
CA PRO A 409 24.76 17.35 6.85
C PRO A 409 25.83 18.02 6.00
N GLN A 410 25.56 19.26 5.57
CA GLN A 410 26.59 20.06 4.92
C GLN A 410 27.77 20.10 5.89
N PRO A 411 29.01 19.82 5.45
CA PRO A 411 30.17 20.08 6.30
C PRO A 411 30.03 21.54 6.75
N ALA A 412 30.09 21.75 8.07
CA ALA A 412 29.96 23.06 8.66
C ALA A 412 30.87 24.02 7.88
N ALA A 413 30.32 25.12 7.38
CA ALA A 413 31.14 26.14 6.74
C ALA A 413 32.29 26.47 7.70
N PRO A 414 33.56 26.51 7.25
CA PRO A 414 34.66 26.86 8.11
C PRO A 414 34.33 28.19 8.79
N GLN A 415 34.27 28.17 10.12
CA GLN A 415 34.05 29.37 10.90
C GLN A 415 35.15 30.38 10.51
N PRO A 416 34.82 31.66 10.30
CA PRO A 416 35.84 32.69 10.13
C PRO A 416 36.80 32.60 11.33
N ALA A 417 38.10 32.53 11.06
CA ALA A 417 39.11 32.51 12.09
C ALA A 417 38.86 33.69 13.05
N ALA A 418 38.87 33.42 14.35
CA ALA A 418 38.73 34.46 15.36
C ALA A 418 39.79 35.55 15.13
N PRO A 419 39.43 36.84 15.20
CA PRO A 419 40.40 37.91 15.03
C PRO A 419 41.51 37.77 16.09
N GLN A 420 42.76 37.76 15.63
CA GLN A 420 43.92 37.75 16.51
C GLN A 420 43.87 38.99 17.42
N PRO A 421 44.16 38.85 18.73
CA PRO A 421 44.23 40.00 19.62
C PRO A 421 45.33 40.96 19.14
N ALA A 422 44.99 42.24 19.02
CA ALA A 422 45.92 43.29 18.66
C ALA A 422 47.09 43.34 19.65
N ALA A 423 48.31 43.49 19.13
CA ALA A 423 49.50 43.66 19.94
C ALA A 423 49.36 44.89 20.86
N PRO A 424 49.82 44.84 22.11
CA PRO A 424 49.73 45.96 23.03
C PRO A 424 50.59 47.14 22.55
N ASP A 425 50.00 48.33 22.61
CA ASP A 425 50.59 49.62 22.28
C ASP A 425 51.76 49.97 23.23
N PRO A 426 52.98 50.27 22.74
CA PRO A 426 54.15 50.48 23.60
C PRO A 426 54.18 51.77 24.41
N LEU A 427 53.17 52.66 24.32
CA LEU A 427 53.25 54.02 24.85
C LEU A 427 52.43 54.31 26.12
N GLY A 428 51.95 53.30 26.83
CA GLY A 428 51.06 53.45 28.00
C GLY A 428 51.68 53.38 29.41
N VAL A 429 53.00 53.44 29.60
CA VAL A 429 53.64 53.12 30.90
C VAL A 429 54.25 54.33 31.65
N ALA A 430 53.94 55.58 31.26
CA ALA A 430 54.54 56.75 31.92
C ALA A 430 53.53 57.84 32.32
N ALA A 431 52.53 57.50 33.15
CA ALA A 431 51.79 58.51 33.94
C ALA A 431 50.85 57.87 34.97
N GLN A 432 51.37 57.23 36.02
CA GLN A 432 50.58 56.97 37.24
C GLN A 432 51.50 56.66 38.44
N SER A 433 52.36 57.61 38.78
CA SER A 433 52.95 57.71 40.12
C SER A 433 53.16 59.18 40.43
N LEU A 434 52.12 59.83 40.97
CA LEU A 434 52.12 61.04 41.81
C LEU A 434 50.70 61.63 41.83
N ARG A 435 49.88 61.16 42.76
CA ARG A 435 48.98 61.95 43.63
C ARG A 435 48.15 61.04 44.52
#